data_AF-A0AAP8KWC3-F1
#
_entry.id   AF-A0AAP8KWC3-F1
#
_cell.length_a   1.000
_cell.length_b   1.000
_cell.length_c   1.000
_cell.angle_alpha   90.00
_cell.angle_beta   90.00
_cell.angle_gamma   90.00
#
_symmetry.space_group_name_H-M   'P 1'
#
loop_
_entity.id
_entity.type
_entity.pdbx_description
1 polymer ?
#
loop_
_entity_poly.entity_id
_entity_poly.type
_entity_poly.pdbx_seq_one_letter_code
_entity_poly.pdbx_strand_id
1 'polypeptide(L)'
;MHNEEFTVTNEYWQAIIHNDSIYDDKFFYAVKSTGIFCRPSCKSRIPNKNNVRIFLKAEQALHENFRPCKRCKPNGLTLPNEEWVEQIKEYIQKHYCDVLTLDLLAEICHGSPYHLQRTFKKIVGISPIEYIQQFRIKKAAEYLSHTNQSVKEISTAVGIENSEYFATLFKKKTGFTPTEYRKKNEMKEGYNNEFL
;
A
#
# COMPACT_ATOMS: atom_id res chain seq x y z
N MET A 1 16.27 9.66 29.03
CA MET A 1 17.52 10.29 28.55
C MET A 1 17.71 9.85 27.11
N HIS A 2 17.64 10.64 26.04
CA HIS A 2 17.28 12.03 25.75
C HIS A 2 16.44 11.96 24.46
N ASN A 3 15.17 12.37 24.49
CA ASN A 3 14.41 12.64 23.26
C ASN A 3 14.80 14.04 22.79
N GLU A 4 15.95 14.16 22.12
CA GLU A 4 16.19 15.34 21.29
C GLU A 4 15.29 15.21 20.07
N GLU A 5 14.10 15.81 20.14
CA GLU A 5 13.28 16.05 18.96
C GLU A 5 14.04 17.01 18.05
N PHE A 6 14.78 16.47 17.10
CA PHE A 6 15.44 17.27 16.08
C PHE A 6 14.38 17.85 15.14
N THR A 7 14.06 19.11 15.35
CA THR A 7 13.15 19.89 14.52
C THR A 7 13.68 20.01 13.09
N VAL A 8 12.79 19.97 12.10
CA VAL A 8 13.14 20.19 10.69
C VAL A 8 13.57 21.65 10.49
N THR A 9 14.87 21.92 10.60
CA THR A 9 15.45 23.25 10.36
C THR A 9 15.27 23.65 8.90
N ASN A 10 15.37 24.96 8.61
CA ASN A 10 15.30 25.41 7.23
C ASN A 10 16.47 24.85 6.40
N GLU A 11 17.68 24.78 6.96
CA GLU A 11 18.86 24.18 6.33
C GLU A 11 18.63 22.71 5.93
N TYR A 12 18.18 21.87 6.87
CA TYR A 12 17.91 20.46 6.57
C TYR A 12 16.77 20.30 5.57
N TRP A 13 15.76 21.15 5.64
CA TRP A 13 14.71 21.17 4.64
C TRP A 13 15.23 21.51 3.25
N GLN A 14 16.10 22.53 3.14
CA GLN A 14 16.72 22.91 1.87
C GLN A 14 17.58 21.76 1.31
N ALA A 15 18.32 21.03 2.15
CA ALA A 15 19.11 19.88 1.71
C ALA A 15 18.24 18.75 1.13
N ILE A 16 17.07 18.48 1.73
CA ILE A 16 16.12 17.46 1.22
C ILE A 16 15.55 17.87 -0.14
N ILE A 17 15.06 19.11 -0.29
CA ILE A 17 14.42 19.53 -1.53
C ILE A 17 15.41 19.69 -2.69
N HIS A 18 16.67 20.01 -2.39
CA HIS A 18 17.72 20.16 -3.41
C HIS A 18 18.47 18.86 -3.70
N ASN A 19 18.12 17.74 -3.05
CA ASN A 19 18.79 16.46 -3.25
C ASN A 19 20.31 16.57 -2.97
N ASP A 20 20.67 17.21 -1.85
CA ASP A 20 22.06 17.56 -1.57
C ASP A 20 22.81 16.42 -0.86
N SER A 21 23.69 15.74 -1.60
CA SER A 21 24.49 14.61 -1.09
C SER A 21 25.53 15.01 -0.03
N ILE A 22 25.85 16.30 0.11
CA ILE A 22 26.78 16.78 1.16
C ILE A 22 26.23 16.46 2.57
N TYR A 23 24.91 16.27 2.68
CA TYR A 23 24.24 15.98 3.94
C TYR A 23 23.96 14.48 4.18
N ASP A 24 24.34 13.58 3.26
CA ASP A 24 24.00 12.15 3.32
C ASP A 24 24.45 11.42 4.58
N ASP A 25 25.55 11.87 5.18
CA ASP A 25 26.09 11.32 6.42
C ASP A 25 25.92 12.28 7.62
N LYS A 26 25.25 13.43 7.40
CA LYS A 26 24.96 14.42 8.45
C LYS A 26 23.62 14.16 9.13
N PHE A 27 22.62 13.74 8.36
CA PHE A 27 21.30 13.38 8.90
C PHE A 27 20.52 12.49 7.94
N PHE A 28 19.47 11.87 8.48
CA PHE A 28 18.43 11.14 7.78
C PHE A 28 17.10 11.82 8.02
N TYR A 29 16.20 11.73 7.05
CA TYR A 29 14.83 12.21 7.21
C TYR A 29 13.84 11.07 7.07
N ALA A 30 12.80 11.04 7.89
CA ALA A 30 11.73 10.06 7.82
C ALA A 30 10.39 10.70 7.55
N VAL A 31 9.54 9.99 6.81
CA VAL A 31 8.21 10.45 6.40
C VAL A 31 7.16 9.69 7.19
N LYS A 32 6.49 10.39 8.11
CA LYS A 32 5.47 9.83 9.03
C LYS A 32 4.37 9.05 8.29
N SER A 33 3.93 9.55 7.14
CA SER A 33 2.84 8.94 6.37
C SER A 33 3.23 7.62 5.69
N THR A 34 4.52 7.39 5.39
CA THR A 34 4.99 6.15 4.75
C THR A 34 5.75 5.23 5.70
N GLY A 35 6.23 5.74 6.84
CA GLY A 35 7.08 5.00 7.76
C GLY A 35 8.47 4.68 7.19
N ILE A 36 8.94 5.47 6.22
CA ILE A 36 10.23 5.26 5.53
C ILE A 36 11.19 6.40 5.89
N PHE A 37 12.46 6.07 6.11
CA PHE A 37 13.55 7.06 6.22
C PHE A 37 14.55 6.96 5.08
N CYS A 38 15.11 8.12 4.73
CA CYS A 38 15.91 8.38 3.54
C CYS A 38 17.15 9.21 3.87
N ARG A 39 18.10 9.22 2.93
CA ARG A 39 19.18 10.22 2.86
C ARG A 39 18.69 11.50 2.17
N PRO A 40 19.25 12.69 2.46
CA PRO A 40 18.99 13.94 1.75
C PRO A 40 19.08 13.83 0.22
N SER A 41 20.04 13.07 -0.32
CA SER A 41 20.17 12.83 -1.77
C SER A 41 19.14 11.85 -2.37
N CYS A 42 18.13 11.42 -1.60
CA CYS A 42 17.17 10.45 -2.10
C CYS A 42 16.33 11.03 -3.25
N LYS A 43 16.35 10.35 -4.40
CA LYS A 43 15.55 10.71 -5.58
C LYS A 43 14.04 10.38 -5.45
N SER A 44 13.55 10.11 -4.24
CA SER A 44 12.11 9.97 -3.99
C SER A 44 11.42 11.33 -4.11
N ARG A 45 10.11 11.34 -4.42
CA ARG A 45 9.33 12.57 -4.41
C ARG A 45 9.47 13.31 -3.07
N ILE A 46 9.55 14.64 -3.13
CA ILE A 46 9.66 15.49 -1.95
C ILE A 46 8.40 15.29 -1.09
N PRO A 47 8.53 14.89 0.18
CA PRO A 47 7.38 14.68 1.07
C PRO A 47 6.78 16.01 1.53
N ASN A 48 5.59 15.97 2.12
CA ASN A 48 5.07 17.15 2.84
C ASN A 48 5.96 17.41 4.08
N LYS A 49 6.49 18.63 4.20
CA LYS A 49 7.36 19.05 5.31
C LYS A 49 6.79 18.71 6.69
N ASN A 50 5.47 18.84 6.89
CA ASN A 50 4.81 18.56 8.16
C ASN A 50 4.88 17.08 8.59
N ASN A 51 5.08 16.19 7.61
CA ASN A 51 5.23 14.76 7.83
C ASN A 51 6.70 14.33 7.98
N VAL A 52 7.65 15.26 7.99
CA VAL A 52 9.08 14.94 8.07
C VAL A 52 9.58 14.96 9.51
N ARG A 53 10.41 13.98 9.86
CA ARG A 53 11.23 13.94 11.08
C ARG A 53 12.70 13.79 10.71
N ILE A 54 13.59 14.34 11.52
CA ILE A 54 15.04 14.26 11.31
C ILE A 54 15.67 13.34 12.35
N PHE A 55 16.66 12.56 11.91
CA PHE A 55 17.48 11.69 12.74
C PHE A 55 18.96 11.91 12.38
N LEU A 56 19.86 11.95 13.35
CA LEU A 56 21.30 12.07 13.08
C LEU A 56 21.93 10.71 12.75
N LYS A 57 21.30 9.63 13.22
CA LYS A 57 21.77 8.26 13.03
C LYS A 57 20.63 7.38 12.52
N ALA A 58 20.95 6.44 11.63
CA ALA A 58 19.95 5.52 11.06
C ALA A 58 19.31 4.65 12.16
N GLU A 59 20.06 4.29 13.20
CA GLU A 59 19.59 3.51 14.34
C GLU A 59 18.47 4.20 15.10
N GLN A 60 18.47 5.54 15.17
CA GLN A 60 17.39 6.30 15.81
C GLN A 60 16.08 6.14 15.04
N ALA A 61 16.14 6.22 13.71
CA ALA A 61 14.97 6.02 12.85
C ALA A 61 14.43 4.59 13.01
N LEU A 62 15.32 3.59 13.04
CA LEU A 62 14.95 2.18 13.24
C LEU A 62 14.28 1.93 14.61
N HIS A 63 14.82 2.50 15.69
CA HIS A 63 14.23 2.39 17.04
C HIS A 63 12.84 3.03 17.12
N GLU A 64 12.56 4.03 16.27
CA GLU A 64 11.23 4.61 16.13
C GLU A 64 10.34 3.88 15.10
N ASN A 65 10.73 2.68 14.66
CA ASN A 65 10.03 1.85 13.69
C ASN A 65 9.93 2.45 12.27
N PHE A 66 10.81 3.39 11.92
CA PHE A 66 10.99 3.78 10.52
C PHE A 66 11.88 2.78 9.80
N ARG A 67 11.56 2.50 8.54
CA ARG A 67 12.26 1.50 7.72
C ARG A 67 13.17 2.16 6.69
N PRO A 68 14.31 1.53 6.34
CA PRO A 68 15.23 2.12 5.38
C PRO A 68 14.62 2.13 3.98
N CYS A 69 14.74 3.27 3.31
CA CYS A 69 14.31 3.43 1.92
C CYS A 69 15.04 2.46 0.98
N LYS A 70 14.29 1.67 0.19
CA LYS A 70 14.86 0.77 -0.82
C LYS A 70 15.54 1.50 -1.99
N ARG A 71 15.16 2.75 -2.25
CA ARG A 71 15.74 3.57 -3.33
C ARG A 71 17.13 4.08 -2.98
N CYS A 72 17.31 4.73 -1.83
CA CYS A 72 18.60 5.31 -1.43
C CYS A 72 19.44 4.42 -0.52
N LYS A 73 18.87 3.33 0.03
CA LYS A 73 19.57 2.35 0.89
C LYS A 73 20.43 3.02 1.97
N PRO A 74 19.81 3.78 2.88
CA PRO A 74 20.55 4.54 3.87
C PRO A 74 21.45 3.59 4.68
N ASN A 75 22.76 3.88 4.69
CA ASN A 75 23.81 3.10 5.38
C ASN A 75 23.95 1.65 4.88
N GLY A 76 23.62 1.38 3.62
CA GLY A 76 23.69 0.03 3.05
C GLY A 76 22.62 -0.92 3.57
N LEU A 77 21.75 -0.45 4.47
CA LEU A 77 20.63 -1.23 4.99
C LEU A 77 19.56 -1.35 3.90
N THR A 78 19.15 -2.59 3.62
CA THR A 78 18.05 -2.89 2.72
C THR A 78 16.96 -3.61 3.46
N LEU A 79 15.74 -3.11 3.33
CA LEU A 79 14.54 -3.83 3.71
C LEU A 79 14.48 -5.18 2.95
N PRO A 80 14.26 -6.33 3.63
CA PRO A 80 14.06 -7.61 2.97
C PRO A 80 12.95 -7.56 1.90
N ASN A 81 12.97 -8.49 0.94
CA ASN A 81 11.97 -8.48 -0.12
C ASN A 81 10.60 -8.92 0.38
N GLU A 82 10.57 -9.83 1.34
CA GLU A 82 9.38 -10.36 2.00
C GLU A 82 8.68 -9.26 2.78
N GLU A 83 9.42 -8.52 3.60
CA GLU A 83 8.87 -7.39 4.37
C GLU A 83 8.38 -6.26 3.47
N TRP A 84 9.07 -6.01 2.35
CA TRP A 84 8.63 -5.04 1.36
C TRP A 84 7.33 -5.46 0.68
N VAL A 85 7.21 -6.73 0.30
CA VAL A 85 5.98 -7.28 -0.27
C VAL A 85 4.82 -7.20 0.71
N GLU A 86 5.07 -7.44 2.00
CA GLU A 86 4.01 -7.28 3.01
C GLU A 86 3.52 -5.84 3.12
N GLN A 87 4.40 -4.85 3.03
CA GLN A 87 4.01 -3.43 2.99
C GLN A 87 3.11 -3.09 1.82
N ILE A 88 3.45 -3.62 0.65
CA ILE A 88 2.66 -3.41 -0.55
C ILE A 88 1.27 -4.03 -0.36
N LYS A 89 1.18 -5.23 0.24
CA LYS A 89 -0.09 -5.88 0.57
C LYS A 89 -0.89 -5.06 1.57
N GLU A 90 -0.30 -4.62 2.67
CA GLU A 90 -0.96 -3.78 3.68
C GLU A 90 -1.51 -2.48 3.08
N TYR A 91 -0.71 -1.83 2.23
CA TYR A 91 -1.14 -0.62 1.54
C TYR A 91 -2.33 -0.91 0.62
N ILE A 92 -2.25 -1.96 -0.21
CA ILE A 92 -3.37 -2.39 -1.06
C ILE A 92 -4.61 -2.66 -0.22
N GLN A 93 -4.49 -3.36 0.91
CA GLN A 93 -5.65 -3.70 1.75
C GLN A 93 -6.32 -2.48 2.39
N LYS A 94 -5.56 -1.43 2.70
CA LYS A 94 -6.10 -0.18 3.24
C LYS A 94 -6.69 0.73 2.17
N HIS A 95 -6.14 0.67 0.95
CA HIS A 95 -6.45 1.59 -0.16
C HIS A 95 -7.08 0.89 -1.36
N TYR A 96 -7.67 -0.30 -1.17
CA TYR A 96 -8.13 -1.13 -2.30
C TYR A 96 -9.21 -0.46 -3.14
N CYS A 97 -9.99 0.46 -2.58
CA CYS A 97 -11.01 1.22 -3.31
C CYS A 97 -10.42 2.34 -4.19
N ASP A 98 -9.17 2.76 -3.94
CA ASP A 98 -8.51 3.84 -4.67
C ASP A 98 -7.98 3.38 -6.04
N VAL A 99 -7.59 4.33 -6.90
CA VAL A 99 -6.91 4.01 -8.17
C VAL A 99 -5.47 3.58 -7.88
N LEU A 100 -5.24 2.25 -7.84
CA LEU A 100 -3.93 1.66 -7.58
C LEU A 100 -3.23 1.23 -8.88
N THR A 101 -2.17 1.95 -9.26
CA THR A 101 -1.28 1.57 -10.36
C THR A 101 0.03 0.97 -9.86
N LEU A 102 0.72 0.23 -10.72
CA LEU A 102 2.04 -0.32 -10.39
C LEU A 102 3.04 0.80 -10.09
N ASP A 103 3.00 1.91 -10.84
CA ASP A 103 3.84 3.08 -10.61
C ASP A 103 3.55 3.76 -9.26
N LEU A 104 2.27 3.88 -8.89
CA LEU A 104 1.89 4.44 -7.60
C LEU A 104 2.42 3.58 -6.45
N LEU A 105 2.19 2.27 -6.51
CA LEU A 105 2.67 1.35 -5.48
C LEU A 105 4.20 1.35 -5.38
N ALA A 106 4.89 1.39 -6.52
CA ALA A 106 6.35 1.45 -6.55
C ALA A 106 6.86 2.76 -5.94
N GLU A 107 6.22 3.89 -6.24
CA GLU A 107 6.61 5.18 -5.70
C GLU A 107 6.37 5.24 -4.18
N ILE A 108 5.20 4.82 -3.70
CA ILE A 108 4.85 4.81 -2.27
C ILE A 108 5.75 3.87 -1.47
N CYS A 109 6.12 2.73 -2.05
CA CYS A 109 6.98 1.74 -1.42
C CYS A 109 8.46 1.93 -1.78
N HIS A 110 8.82 3.07 -2.39
CA HIS A 110 10.18 3.49 -2.72
C HIS A 110 10.99 2.44 -3.51
N GLY A 111 10.35 1.77 -4.47
CA GLY A 111 10.97 0.82 -5.40
C GLY A 111 10.79 1.23 -6.87
N SER A 112 11.16 0.33 -7.78
CA SER A 112 10.86 0.48 -9.20
C SER A 112 9.66 -0.39 -9.58
N PRO A 113 8.80 0.03 -10.54
CA PRO A 113 7.64 -0.75 -10.98
C PRO A 113 8.03 -2.15 -11.47
N TYR A 114 9.15 -2.25 -12.19
CA TYR A 114 9.66 -3.52 -12.70
C TYR A 114 10.12 -4.46 -11.58
N HIS A 115 10.86 -3.94 -10.60
CA HIS A 115 11.29 -4.74 -9.45
C HIS A 115 10.08 -5.16 -8.60
N LEU A 116 9.13 -4.25 -8.39
CA LEU A 116 7.86 -4.50 -7.71
C LEU A 116 7.13 -5.69 -8.37
N GLN A 117 6.91 -5.62 -9.67
CA GLN A 117 6.24 -6.67 -10.44
C GLN A 117 6.92 -8.04 -10.26
N ARG A 118 8.24 -8.10 -10.44
CA ARG A 118 9.01 -9.35 -10.36
C ARG A 118 9.05 -9.92 -8.94
N THR A 119 9.38 -9.09 -7.96
CA THR A 119 9.56 -9.51 -6.57
C THR A 119 8.22 -9.91 -5.96
N PHE A 120 7.16 -9.13 -6.17
CA PHE A 120 5.83 -9.46 -5.68
C PHE A 120 5.32 -10.78 -6.27
N LYS A 121 5.45 -10.99 -7.60
CA LYS A 121 5.06 -12.25 -8.22
C LYS A 121 5.88 -13.44 -7.72
N LYS A 122 7.19 -13.25 -7.48
CA LYS A 122 8.04 -14.31 -6.94
C LYS A 122 7.62 -14.74 -5.54
N ILE A 123 7.24 -13.79 -4.69
CA ILE A 123 6.93 -14.04 -3.27
C ILE A 123 5.47 -14.45 -3.06
N VAL A 124 4.53 -13.78 -3.73
CA VAL A 124 3.08 -13.99 -3.57
C VAL A 124 2.52 -15.01 -4.57
N GLY A 125 3.23 -15.28 -5.66
CA GLY A 125 2.81 -16.18 -6.74
C GLY A 125 1.96 -15.52 -7.83
N ILE A 126 1.41 -14.32 -7.57
CA ILE A 126 0.57 -13.55 -8.50
C ILE A 126 1.07 -12.11 -8.65
N SER A 127 0.66 -11.42 -9.72
CA SER A 127 1.04 -10.02 -9.91
C SER A 127 0.34 -9.08 -8.91
N PRO A 128 0.88 -7.88 -8.64
CA PRO A 128 0.22 -6.88 -7.80
C PRO A 128 -1.21 -6.54 -8.25
N ILE A 129 -1.42 -6.39 -9.57
CA ILE A 129 -2.74 -6.10 -10.15
C ILE A 129 -3.72 -7.25 -9.93
N GLU A 130 -3.28 -8.49 -10.11
CA GLU A 130 -4.10 -9.67 -9.84
C GLU A 130 -4.46 -9.78 -8.35
N TYR A 131 -3.52 -9.46 -7.45
CA TYR A 131 -3.78 -9.40 -6.00
C TYR A 131 -4.84 -8.34 -5.65
N ILE A 132 -4.74 -7.12 -6.20
CA ILE A 132 -5.74 -6.06 -6.03
C ILE A 132 -7.12 -6.56 -6.48
N GLN A 133 -7.21 -7.15 -7.67
CA GLN A 133 -8.46 -7.69 -8.20
C GLN A 133 -9.05 -8.77 -7.28
N GLN A 134 -8.25 -9.73 -6.83
CA GLN A 134 -8.72 -10.77 -5.90
C GLN A 134 -9.24 -10.17 -4.60
N PHE A 135 -8.54 -9.19 -4.03
CA PHE A 135 -8.97 -8.53 -2.81
C PHE A 135 -10.28 -7.76 -2.99
N ARG A 136 -10.42 -7.01 -4.10
CA ARG A 136 -11.66 -6.29 -4.44
C ARG A 136 -12.85 -7.22 -4.64
N ILE A 137 -12.65 -8.35 -5.32
CA ILE A 137 -13.71 -9.35 -5.52
C ILE A 137 -14.10 -10.00 -4.18
N LYS A 138 -13.13 -10.29 -3.31
CA LYS A 138 -13.41 -10.78 -1.95
C LYS A 138 -14.30 -9.79 -1.19
N LYS A 139 -13.95 -8.50 -1.20
CA LYS A 139 -14.75 -7.44 -0.56
C LYS A 139 -16.13 -7.28 -1.19
N ALA A 140 -16.23 -7.39 -2.51
CA ALA A 140 -17.53 -7.36 -3.19
C ALA A 140 -18.41 -8.55 -2.80
N ALA A 141 -17.84 -9.74 -2.63
CA ALA A 141 -18.58 -10.92 -2.17
C ALA A 141 -19.09 -10.74 -0.73
N GLU A 142 -18.30 -10.11 0.14
CA GLU A 142 -18.73 -9.72 1.50
C GLU A 142 -19.93 -8.75 1.43
N TYR A 143 -19.85 -7.69 0.60
CA TYR A 143 -20.98 -6.74 0.43
C TYR A 143 -22.23 -7.38 -0.16
N LEU A 144 -22.09 -8.25 -1.16
CA LEU A 144 -23.21 -8.96 -1.79
C LEU A 144 -23.93 -9.90 -0.83
N SER A 145 -23.22 -10.39 0.20
CA SER A 145 -23.78 -11.33 1.18
C SER A 145 -24.43 -10.62 2.36
N HIS A 146 -23.95 -9.43 2.73
CA HIS A 146 -24.33 -8.79 4.01
C HIS A 146 -25.06 -7.45 3.86
N THR A 147 -25.32 -6.98 2.64
CA THR A 147 -25.96 -5.69 2.40
C THR A 147 -26.97 -5.78 1.27
N ASN A 148 -27.90 -4.82 1.20
CA ASN A 148 -28.85 -4.67 0.09
C ASN A 148 -28.38 -3.69 -1.00
N GLN A 149 -27.10 -3.33 -1.01
CA GLN A 149 -26.54 -2.40 -2.00
C GLN A 149 -26.64 -2.99 -3.42
N SER A 150 -26.95 -2.16 -4.40
CA SER A 150 -27.01 -2.58 -5.80
C SER A 150 -25.63 -3.03 -6.30
N VAL A 151 -25.62 -3.85 -7.34
CA VAL A 151 -24.38 -4.32 -7.99
C VAL A 151 -23.49 -3.15 -8.43
N LYS A 152 -24.11 -2.06 -8.90
CA LYS A 152 -23.41 -0.83 -9.33
C LYS A 152 -22.74 -0.12 -8.14
N GLU A 153 -23.47 0.06 -7.04
CA GLU A 153 -22.92 0.68 -5.82
C GLU A 153 -21.74 -0.13 -5.26
N ILE A 154 -21.87 -1.46 -5.21
CA ILE A 154 -20.80 -2.34 -4.76
C ILE A 154 -19.58 -2.25 -5.68
N SER A 155 -19.78 -2.25 -7.00
CA SER A 155 -18.73 -2.09 -8.01
C SER A 155 -17.89 -0.84 -7.73
N THR A 156 -18.55 0.32 -7.56
CA THR A 156 -17.91 1.58 -7.22
C THR A 156 -17.23 1.52 -5.85
N ALA A 157 -17.89 0.98 -4.82
CA ALA A 157 -17.36 0.90 -3.46
C ALA A 157 -16.09 0.05 -3.34
N VAL A 158 -15.90 -0.95 -4.21
CA VAL A 158 -14.66 -1.75 -4.26
C VAL A 158 -13.62 -1.20 -5.25
N GLY A 159 -13.84 -0.02 -5.82
CA GLY A 159 -12.88 0.66 -6.71
C GLY A 159 -12.88 0.14 -8.15
N ILE A 160 -13.97 -0.50 -8.61
CA ILE A 160 -14.14 -0.93 -10.00
C ILE A 160 -15.30 -0.14 -10.60
N GLU A 161 -15.01 1.01 -11.22
CA GLU A 161 -16.06 1.92 -11.69
C GLU A 161 -16.92 1.34 -12.83
N ASN A 162 -16.31 0.55 -13.72
CA ASN A 162 -17.02 -0.09 -14.82
C ASN A 162 -17.76 -1.35 -14.34
N SER A 163 -19.09 -1.27 -14.30
CA SER A 163 -19.97 -2.33 -13.76
C SER A 163 -19.97 -3.60 -14.63
N GLU A 164 -19.86 -3.46 -15.94
CA GLU A 164 -19.79 -4.60 -16.88
C GLU A 164 -18.49 -5.39 -16.70
N TYR A 165 -17.37 -4.68 -16.57
CA TYR A 165 -16.07 -5.24 -16.28
C TYR A 165 -16.07 -5.89 -14.89
N PHE A 166 -16.64 -5.24 -13.88
CA PHE A 166 -16.81 -5.80 -12.55
C PHE A 166 -17.58 -7.13 -12.60
N ALA A 167 -18.74 -7.18 -13.24
CA ALA A 167 -19.54 -8.40 -13.32
C ALA A 167 -18.78 -9.53 -14.03
N THR A 168 -18.06 -9.21 -15.11
CA THR A 168 -17.21 -10.17 -15.84
C THR A 168 -16.08 -10.71 -14.97
N LEU A 169 -15.36 -9.82 -14.28
CA LEU A 169 -14.26 -10.19 -13.39
C LEU A 169 -14.78 -11.02 -12.20
N PHE A 170 -15.88 -10.60 -11.58
CA PHE A 170 -16.50 -11.31 -10.47
C PHE A 170 -16.90 -12.73 -10.88
N LYS A 171 -17.55 -12.90 -12.04
CA LYS A 171 -17.88 -14.23 -12.59
C LYS A 171 -16.65 -15.06 -12.87
N LYS A 172 -15.61 -14.47 -13.47
CA LYS A 172 -14.35 -15.17 -13.74
C LYS A 172 -13.67 -15.69 -12.45
N LYS A 173 -13.76 -14.94 -11.35
CA LYS A 173 -13.10 -15.28 -10.07
C LYS A 173 -13.93 -16.19 -9.17
N THR A 174 -15.26 -16.11 -9.23
CA THR A 174 -16.17 -16.80 -8.30
C THR A 174 -17.01 -17.90 -8.96
N GLY A 175 -17.11 -17.92 -10.28
CA GLY A 175 -18.00 -18.80 -11.04
C GLY A 175 -19.43 -18.29 -11.22
N PHE A 176 -19.83 -17.24 -10.50
CA PHE A 176 -21.20 -16.69 -10.50
C PHE A 176 -21.20 -15.21 -10.85
N THR A 177 -22.23 -14.73 -11.52
CA THR A 177 -22.46 -13.27 -11.61
C THR A 177 -22.75 -12.70 -10.21
N PRO A 178 -22.55 -11.38 -9.98
CA PRO A 178 -22.87 -10.76 -8.69
C PRO A 178 -24.30 -11.04 -8.22
N THR A 179 -25.28 -10.98 -9.12
CA THR A 179 -26.69 -11.23 -8.82
C THR A 179 -26.96 -12.70 -8.47
N GLU A 180 -26.38 -13.65 -9.20
CA GLU A 180 -26.48 -15.08 -8.88
C GLU A 180 -25.83 -15.40 -7.53
N TYR A 181 -24.67 -14.79 -7.25
CA TYR A 181 -23.95 -14.97 -6.00
C TYR A 181 -24.78 -14.51 -4.79
N ARG A 182 -25.40 -13.33 -4.88
CA ARG A 182 -26.31 -12.80 -3.86
C ARG A 182 -27.48 -13.74 -3.59
N LYS A 183 -28.23 -14.12 -4.64
CA LYS A 183 -29.39 -15.02 -4.51
C LYS A 183 -29.02 -16.33 -3.84
N LYS A 184 -27.85 -16.89 -4.20
CA LYS A 184 -27.35 -18.14 -3.60
C LYS A 184 -27.07 -18.02 -2.10
N ASN A 185 -26.57 -16.87 -1.65
CA ASN A 185 -26.30 -16.65 -0.23
C ASN A 185 -27.58 -16.38 0.56
N GLU A 186 -28.53 -15.64 0.00
CA GLU A 186 -29.87 -15.46 0.58
C GLU A 186 -30.58 -16.82 0.80
N MET A 187 -30.48 -17.74 -0.17
CA MET A 187 -31.05 -19.10 -0.03
C MET A 187 -30.34 -19.94 1.04
N LYS A 188 -29.04 -19.74 1.26
CA LYS A 188 -28.30 -20.44 2.33
C LYS A 188 -28.64 -19.91 3.72
N GLU A 189 -28.83 -18.61 3.86
CA GLU A 189 -29.24 -18.02 5.14
C GLU A 189 -30.69 -18.38 5.52
N GLY A 190 -31.60 -18.45 4.53
CA GLY A 190 -32.96 -18.93 4.74
C GLY A 190 -33.02 -20.38 5.25
N TYR A 191 -32.22 -21.27 4.67
CA TYR A 191 -32.18 -22.68 5.09
C TYR A 191 -31.55 -22.86 6.49
N ASN A 192 -30.61 -22.00 6.90
CA ASN A 192 -30.02 -22.08 8.24
C ASN A 192 -30.93 -21.51 9.35
N ASN A 193 -31.88 -20.64 9.01
CA ASN A 193 -32.83 -20.05 9.95
C ASN A 193 -34.15 -20.85 10.09
N GLU A 194 -34.41 -21.86 9.24
CA GLU A 194 -35.59 -22.74 9.35
C GLU A 194 -35.38 -23.95 10.30
N PHE A 195 -34.19 -24.10 10.89
CA PHE A 195 -33.84 -25.20 11.83
C PHE A 195 -33.38 -24.71 13.22
N LEU A 196 -33.68 -23.46 13.58
CA LEU A 196 -33.55 -22.91 14.94
C LEU A 196 -34.92 -22.47 15.45
#